data_AF-A0A956PL78-F1
#
_entry.id   AF-A0A956PL78-F1
#
_cell.length_a   1.000
_cell.length_b   1.000
_cell.length_c   1.000
_cell.angle_alpha   90.00
_cell.angle_beta   90.00
_cell.angle_gamma   90.00
#
_symmetry.space_group_name_H-M   'P 1'
#
loop_
_entity.id
_entity.type
_entity.pdbx_description
1 polymer ?
#
loop_
_entity_poly.entity_id
_entity_poly.type
_entity_poly.pdbx_seq_one_letter_code
_entity_poly.pdbx_strand_id
1 'polypeptide(L)'
;LTHPDFSWFAELGVRWHALPAVSDQTLEIGGLRYGCAPFSGWYMGTEIGARNLADADRYDLLPLIAQKMELEVANEASLWRDRALVELNRAVLHSYSEAGVTIVDHHTASRQFLQHLEQEKKANRTVNADWAWIVPPMSAATTRVFHTPMQQCPVSPDFHPREKTGPTADTSEADCCENRSTHSRADAPFGRVPTHFPC
;
A
#
# COMPACT_ATOMS: atom_id res chain seq x y z
N LEU A 1 7.66 -16.49 2.31
CA LEU A 1 6.54 -16.81 1.42
C LEU A 1 6.92 -18.06 0.66
N THR A 2 5.96 -18.97 0.49
CA THR A 2 6.03 -20.21 -0.27
C THR A 2 4.89 -20.23 -1.29
N HIS A 3 4.98 -21.11 -2.28
CA HIS A 3 3.93 -21.29 -3.29
C HIS A 3 3.43 -22.74 -3.26
N PRO A 4 2.11 -22.99 -3.38
CA PRO A 4 1.56 -24.34 -3.32
C PRO A 4 2.08 -25.26 -4.44
N ASP A 5 2.35 -24.69 -5.62
CA ASP A 5 2.74 -25.47 -6.81
C ASP A 5 4.20 -25.29 -7.22
N PHE A 6 4.91 -24.29 -6.65
CA PHE A 6 6.26 -23.91 -7.07
C PHE A 6 7.21 -23.98 -5.88
N SER A 7 7.88 -25.12 -5.71
CA SER A 7 8.82 -25.36 -4.60
C SER A 7 9.97 -24.34 -4.58
N TRP A 8 10.46 -23.92 -5.74
CA TRP A 8 11.52 -22.92 -5.88
C TRP A 8 11.16 -21.56 -5.27
N PHE A 9 9.88 -21.27 -5.03
CA PHE A 9 9.46 -19.99 -4.47
C PHE A 9 10.01 -19.78 -3.05
N ALA A 10 10.13 -20.85 -2.27
CA ALA A 10 10.69 -20.80 -0.92
C ALA A 10 12.16 -20.32 -0.92
N GLU A 11 12.91 -20.65 -1.98
CA GLU A 11 14.32 -20.28 -2.14
C GLU A 11 14.51 -18.78 -2.37
N LEU A 12 13.48 -18.06 -2.82
CA LEU A 12 13.54 -16.61 -3.02
C LEU A 12 13.67 -15.84 -1.69
N GLY A 13 13.34 -16.47 -0.56
CA GLY A 13 13.49 -15.86 0.77
C GLY A 13 12.58 -14.64 1.01
N VAL A 14 11.59 -14.38 0.15
CA VAL A 14 10.66 -13.25 0.27
C VAL A 14 9.84 -13.38 1.56
N ARG A 15 9.73 -12.29 2.32
CA ARG A 15 8.98 -12.22 3.58
C ARG A 15 8.18 -10.93 3.62
N TRP A 16 7.08 -10.95 4.37
CA TRP A 16 6.28 -9.76 4.66
C TRP A 16 5.78 -9.82 6.10
N HIS A 17 5.59 -8.65 6.73
CA HIS A 17 5.06 -8.56 8.08
C HIS A 17 3.55 -8.81 8.11
N ALA A 18 3.04 -9.38 9.20
CA ALA A 18 1.64 -9.80 9.30
C ALA A 18 0.64 -8.66 9.56
N LEU A 19 1.08 -7.58 10.23
CA LEU A 19 0.20 -6.53 10.75
C LEU A 19 0.31 -5.25 9.92
N PRO A 20 -0.70 -4.91 9.10
CA PRO A 20 -0.79 -3.57 8.51
C PRO A 20 -1.22 -2.56 9.57
N ALA A 21 -0.38 -1.56 9.81
CA ALA A 21 -0.67 -0.45 10.72
C ALA A 21 -0.45 0.90 10.03
N VAL A 22 -1.48 1.74 10.03
CA VAL A 22 -1.41 3.13 9.55
C VAL A 22 -1.19 4.02 10.76
N SER A 23 -0.18 4.88 10.71
CA SER A 23 0.25 5.72 11.85
C SER A 23 0.56 7.17 11.48
N ASP A 24 0.33 7.56 10.24
CA ASP A 24 0.64 8.88 9.67
C ASP A 24 -0.63 9.70 9.34
N GLN A 25 -1.77 9.34 9.94
CA GLN A 25 -3.04 10.04 9.81
C GLN A 25 -3.44 10.75 11.12
N THR A 26 -4.24 11.80 10.99
CA THR A 26 -4.88 12.54 12.09
C THR A 26 -6.36 12.18 12.12
N LEU A 27 -6.85 11.75 13.28
CA LEU A 27 -8.27 11.48 13.51
C LEU A 27 -9.00 12.76 13.92
N GLU A 28 -10.10 13.08 13.25
CA GLU A 28 -11.00 14.19 13.58
C GLU A 28 -12.31 13.66 14.16
N ILE A 29 -12.71 14.18 15.33
CA ILE A 29 -14.01 13.86 15.96
C ILE A 29 -14.57 15.13 16.60
N GLY A 30 -15.70 15.63 16.09
CA GLY A 30 -16.43 16.75 16.69
C GLY A 30 -15.61 18.04 16.76
N GLY A 31 -14.74 18.26 15.77
CA GLY A 31 -13.82 19.40 15.70
C GLY A 31 -12.50 19.22 16.47
N LEU A 32 -12.33 18.13 17.23
CA LEU A 32 -11.08 17.80 17.90
C LEU A 32 -10.17 16.98 16.99
N ARG A 33 -8.87 17.27 17.01
CA ARG A 33 -7.86 16.58 16.18
C ARG A 33 -6.90 15.79 17.06
N TYR A 34 -6.80 14.49 16.81
CA TYR A 34 -5.91 13.55 17.49
C TYR A 34 -4.75 13.19 16.54
N GLY A 35 -3.60 13.82 16.74
CA GLY A 35 -2.42 13.66 15.86
C GLY A 35 -1.66 12.34 16.01
N CYS A 36 -2.00 11.53 17.01
CA CYS A 36 -1.43 10.20 17.25
C CYS A 36 -2.58 9.20 17.46
N ALA A 37 -3.11 8.65 16.37
CA ALA A 37 -4.22 7.71 16.38
C ALA A 37 -3.92 6.52 15.44
N PRO A 38 -2.89 5.69 15.74
CA PRO A 38 -2.58 4.56 14.89
C PRO A 38 -3.71 3.52 14.92
N PHE A 39 -4.01 2.93 13.77
CA PHE A 39 -5.00 1.87 13.64
C PHE A 39 -4.49 0.75 12.73
N SER A 40 -5.04 -0.45 12.93
CA SER A 40 -4.63 -1.64 12.21
C SER A 40 -5.82 -2.54 11.91
N GLY A 41 -5.67 -3.37 10.88
CA GLY A 41 -6.59 -4.46 10.57
C GLY A 41 -5.78 -5.70 10.18
N TRP A 42 -6.23 -6.37 9.13
CA TRP A 42 -5.50 -7.45 8.48
C TRP A 42 -5.41 -7.13 6.98
N TYR A 43 -4.43 -7.73 6.31
CA TYR A 43 -4.20 -7.49 4.89
C TYR A 43 -5.32 -8.07 4.01
N MET A 44 -5.61 -7.35 2.93
CA MET A 44 -6.07 -7.93 1.68
C MET A 44 -4.85 -8.38 0.86
N GLY A 45 -4.88 -9.61 0.32
CA GLY A 45 -3.71 -10.22 -0.33
C GLY A 45 -3.05 -9.38 -1.43
N THR A 46 -3.85 -8.61 -2.17
CA THR A 46 -3.37 -7.74 -3.26
C THR A 46 -2.58 -6.53 -2.78
N GLU A 47 -2.72 -6.10 -1.53
CA GLU A 47 -1.86 -5.06 -0.95
C GLU A 47 -0.40 -5.52 -0.92
N ILE A 48 -0.18 -6.81 -0.63
CA ILE A 48 1.17 -7.39 -0.61
C ILE A 48 1.55 -7.83 -2.02
N GLY A 49 0.78 -8.74 -2.62
CA GLY A 49 1.16 -9.41 -3.87
C GLY A 49 1.12 -8.50 -5.10
N ALA A 50 0.13 -7.62 -5.21
CA ALA A 50 -0.08 -6.79 -6.40
C ALA A 50 0.45 -5.36 -6.27
N ARG A 51 0.63 -4.84 -5.05
CA ARG A 51 1.23 -3.52 -4.81
C ARG A 51 2.67 -3.64 -4.33
N ASN A 52 2.86 -4.06 -3.08
CA ASN A 52 4.18 -4.03 -2.45
C ASN A 52 5.23 -4.88 -3.19
N LEU A 53 4.88 -6.10 -3.61
CA LEU A 53 5.81 -7.02 -4.25
C LEU A 53 5.91 -6.85 -5.77
N ALA A 54 4.88 -6.31 -6.43
CA ALA A 54 4.77 -6.28 -7.88
C ALA A 54 4.99 -4.90 -8.52
N ASP A 55 4.68 -3.80 -7.82
CA ASP A 55 4.86 -2.46 -8.38
C ASP A 55 6.36 -2.22 -8.73
N ALA A 56 6.60 -1.63 -9.90
CA ALA A 56 7.94 -1.41 -10.45
C ALA A 56 8.77 -0.41 -9.63
N ASP A 57 8.12 0.51 -8.91
CA ASP A 57 8.74 1.45 -7.98
C ASP A 57 8.86 0.90 -6.55
N ARG A 58 8.56 -0.39 -6.36
CA ARG A 58 8.65 -1.10 -5.07
C ARG A 58 9.65 -2.26 -5.18
N TYR A 59 9.23 -3.50 -4.94
CA TYR A 59 10.12 -4.66 -5.01
C TYR A 59 10.27 -5.24 -6.43
N ASP A 60 9.39 -4.89 -7.37
CA ASP A 60 9.43 -5.28 -8.78
C ASP A 60 9.74 -6.78 -9.01
N LEU A 61 9.01 -7.68 -8.34
CA LEU A 61 9.30 -9.11 -8.42
C LEU A 61 8.75 -9.79 -9.69
N LEU A 62 7.89 -9.14 -10.46
CA LEU A 62 7.23 -9.77 -11.62
C LEU A 62 8.23 -10.35 -12.65
N PRO A 63 9.30 -9.65 -13.06
CA PRO A 63 10.29 -10.21 -14.00
C PRO A 63 10.97 -11.47 -13.46
N LEU A 64 11.31 -11.49 -12.16
CA LEU A 64 11.94 -12.64 -11.51
C LEU A 64 10.99 -13.84 -11.44
N ILE A 65 9.73 -13.62 -11.05
CA ILE A 65 8.71 -14.67 -11.03
C ILE A 65 8.49 -15.24 -12.42
N ALA A 66 8.38 -14.38 -13.44
CA ALA A 66 8.20 -14.79 -14.82
C ALA A 66 9.39 -15.63 -15.34
N GLN A 67 10.63 -15.24 -14.99
CA GLN A 67 11.83 -16.02 -15.32
C GLN A 67 11.80 -17.40 -14.68
N LYS A 68 11.47 -17.51 -13.39
CA LYS A 68 11.38 -18.78 -12.66
C LYS A 68 10.24 -19.69 -13.16
N MET A 69 9.22 -19.09 -13.76
CA MET A 69 8.12 -19.78 -14.44
C MET A 69 8.40 -20.06 -15.93
N GLU A 70 9.59 -19.70 -16.44
CA GLU A 70 9.99 -19.88 -17.84
C GLU A 70 9.02 -19.23 -18.84
N LEU A 71 8.50 -18.05 -18.51
CA LEU A 71 7.56 -17.30 -19.36
C LEU A 71 8.28 -16.51 -20.46
N GLU A 72 7.61 -16.32 -21.59
CA GLU A 72 8.07 -15.43 -22.67
C GLU A 72 7.86 -13.95 -22.28
N VAL A 73 8.89 -13.31 -21.73
CA VAL A 73 8.84 -11.93 -21.21
C VAL A 73 9.06 -10.84 -22.27
N ALA A 74 9.52 -11.21 -23.47
CA ALA A 74 9.80 -10.25 -24.55
C ALA A 74 8.52 -9.71 -25.22
N ASN A 75 7.41 -10.45 -25.13
CA ASN A 75 6.15 -10.14 -25.78
C ASN A 75 5.05 -9.91 -24.75
N GLU A 76 4.55 -8.69 -24.63
CA GLU A 76 3.47 -8.35 -23.69
C GLU A 76 2.16 -9.07 -23.98
N ALA A 77 1.90 -9.42 -25.25
CA ALA A 77 0.71 -10.18 -25.62
C ALA A 77 0.73 -11.63 -25.09
N SER A 78 1.86 -12.12 -24.57
CA SER A 78 1.94 -13.40 -23.86
C SER A 78 1.24 -13.36 -22.48
N LEU A 79 0.91 -12.16 -21.99
CA LEU A 79 0.33 -11.92 -20.66
C LEU A 79 1.22 -12.46 -19.53
N TRP A 80 2.54 -12.41 -19.72
CA TRP A 80 3.48 -12.92 -18.73
C TRP A 80 3.37 -12.18 -17.39
N ARG A 81 3.08 -10.86 -17.41
CA ARG A 81 2.89 -10.06 -16.19
C ARG A 81 1.66 -10.53 -15.43
N ASP A 82 0.55 -10.74 -16.12
CA ASP A 82 -0.70 -11.21 -15.52
C ASP A 82 -0.53 -12.59 -14.89
N ARG A 83 0.14 -13.51 -15.59
CA ARG A 83 0.45 -14.86 -15.06
C ARG A 83 1.35 -14.78 -13.83
N ALA A 84 2.45 -14.04 -13.89
CA ALA A 84 3.36 -13.88 -12.75
C ALA A 84 2.66 -13.21 -11.55
N LEU A 85 1.82 -12.20 -11.81
CA LEU A 85 1.07 -11.47 -10.79
C LEU A 85 0.06 -12.37 -10.05
N VAL A 86 -0.64 -13.25 -10.79
CA VAL A 86 -1.55 -14.24 -10.18
C VAL A 86 -0.79 -15.18 -9.26
N GLU A 87 0.31 -15.77 -9.71
CA GLU A 87 1.09 -16.73 -8.91
C GLU A 87 1.75 -16.05 -7.70
N LEU A 88 2.19 -14.79 -7.83
CA LEU A 88 2.70 -14.00 -6.71
C LEU A 88 1.62 -13.76 -5.64
N ASN A 89 0.38 -13.46 -6.04
CA ASN A 89 -0.74 -13.32 -5.10
C ASN A 89 -1.16 -14.67 -4.48
N ARG A 90 -1.12 -15.77 -5.25
CA ARG A 90 -1.35 -17.13 -4.72
C ARG A 90 -0.31 -17.50 -3.66
N ALA A 91 0.97 -17.18 -3.88
CA ALA A 91 2.03 -17.40 -2.89
C ALA A 91 1.74 -16.68 -1.56
N VAL A 92 1.32 -15.41 -1.64
CA VAL A 92 0.98 -14.61 -0.46
C VAL A 92 -0.16 -15.26 0.33
N LEU A 93 -1.29 -15.53 -0.31
CA LEU A 93 -2.47 -16.10 0.35
C LEU A 93 -2.17 -17.47 0.96
N HIS A 94 -1.47 -18.34 0.20
CA HIS A 94 -1.06 -19.65 0.68
C HIS A 94 -0.16 -19.55 1.91
N SER A 95 0.87 -18.70 1.86
CA SER A 95 1.82 -18.54 2.97
C SER A 95 1.17 -18.05 4.25
N TYR A 96 0.24 -17.10 4.14
CA TYR A 96 -0.48 -16.57 5.31
C TYR A 96 -1.41 -17.62 5.90
N SER A 97 -2.11 -18.38 5.04
CA SER A 97 -2.94 -19.51 5.47
C SER A 97 -2.12 -20.58 6.20
N GLU A 98 -1.00 -21.02 5.63
CA GLU A 98 -0.11 -22.01 6.24
C GLU A 98 0.47 -21.54 7.59
N ALA A 99 0.73 -20.24 7.71
CA ALA A 99 1.22 -19.63 8.95
C ALA A 99 0.13 -19.35 9.98
N GLY A 100 -1.16 -19.60 9.68
CA GLY A 100 -2.29 -19.29 10.56
C GLY A 100 -2.51 -17.77 10.78
N VAL A 101 -2.03 -16.94 9.85
CA VAL A 101 -2.16 -15.48 9.91
C VAL A 101 -3.37 -15.03 9.10
N THR A 102 -4.21 -14.18 9.70
CA THR A 102 -5.41 -13.66 9.03
C THR A 102 -5.05 -12.83 7.79
N ILE A 103 -5.67 -13.18 6.67
CA ILE A 103 -5.61 -12.45 5.39
C ILE A 103 -6.92 -12.69 4.64
N VAL A 104 -7.31 -11.75 3.78
CA VAL A 104 -8.49 -11.91 2.92
C VAL A 104 -8.12 -11.76 1.44
N ASP A 105 -8.71 -12.57 0.57
CA ASP A 105 -8.57 -12.39 -0.87
C ASP A 105 -9.48 -11.24 -1.37
N HIS A 106 -9.10 -10.63 -2.48
CA HIS A 106 -9.80 -9.46 -3.01
C HIS A 106 -11.22 -9.75 -3.50
N HIS A 107 -11.55 -10.99 -3.90
CA HIS A 107 -12.93 -11.33 -4.25
C HIS A 107 -13.82 -11.43 -3.01
N THR A 108 -13.32 -12.04 -1.93
CA THR A 108 -14.03 -12.09 -0.65
C THR A 108 -14.19 -10.70 -0.04
N ALA A 109 -13.13 -9.90 -0.01
CA ALA A 109 -13.18 -8.52 0.46
C ALA A 109 -14.21 -7.69 -0.33
N SER A 110 -14.22 -7.82 -1.66
CA SER A 110 -15.22 -7.16 -2.52
C SER A 110 -16.66 -7.59 -2.18
N ARG A 111 -16.91 -8.88 -1.91
CA ARG A 111 -18.24 -9.35 -1.50
C ARG A 111 -18.65 -8.81 -0.14
N GLN A 112 -17.72 -8.78 0.82
CA GLN A 112 -17.95 -8.21 2.15
C GLN A 112 -18.29 -6.72 2.06
N PHE A 113 -17.59 -5.96 1.20
CA PHE A 113 -17.90 -4.55 0.98
C PHE A 113 -19.31 -4.35 0.40
N LEU A 114 -19.74 -5.16 -0.56
CA LEU A 114 -21.10 -5.08 -1.10
C LEU A 114 -22.17 -5.45 -0.06
N GLN A 115 -21.88 -6.41 0.82
CA GLN A 115 -22.76 -6.72 1.94
C GLN A 115 -22.87 -5.53 2.90
N HIS A 116 -21.76 -4.84 3.17
CA HIS A 116 -21.75 -3.60 3.95
C HIS A 116 -22.61 -2.51 3.28
N LEU A 117 -22.48 -2.28 1.97
CA LEU A 117 -23.34 -1.32 1.25
C LEU A 117 -24.84 -1.62 1.45
N GLU A 118 -25.23 -2.89 1.36
CA GLU A 118 -26.62 -3.30 1.54
C GLU A 118 -27.11 -3.10 2.99
N GLN A 119 -26.25 -3.35 3.98
CA GLN A 119 -26.55 -3.11 5.38
C GLN A 119 -26.72 -1.62 5.70
N GLU A 120 -25.83 -0.77 5.18
CA GLU A 120 -25.91 0.68 5.35
C GLU A 120 -27.15 1.25 4.68
N LYS A 121 -27.48 0.78 3.48
CA LYS A 121 -28.72 1.13 2.79
C LYS A 121 -29.97 0.73 3.57
N LYS A 122 -30.01 -0.48 4.15
CA LYS A 122 -31.12 -0.92 5.03
C LYS A 122 -31.26 -0.06 6.28
N ALA A 123 -30.15 0.48 6.77
CA ALA A 123 -30.12 1.42 7.88
C ALA A 123 -30.34 2.89 7.46
N ASN A 124 -30.72 3.14 6.20
CA ASN A 124 -30.94 4.47 5.64
C ASN A 124 -29.71 5.40 5.75
N ARG A 125 -28.51 4.82 5.60
CA ARG A 125 -27.22 5.53 5.55
C ARG A 125 -26.59 5.42 4.17
N THR A 126 -25.81 6.43 3.81
CA THR A 126 -25.00 6.45 2.60
C THR A 126 -23.56 6.08 2.94
N VAL A 127 -22.93 5.26 2.11
CA VAL A 127 -21.53 4.89 2.28
C VAL A 127 -20.64 5.90 1.55
N ASN A 128 -19.72 6.51 2.30
CA ASN A 128 -18.63 7.30 1.73
C ASN A 128 -17.57 6.34 1.19
N ALA A 129 -17.37 6.30 -0.14
CA ALA A 129 -16.42 5.40 -0.77
C ALA A 129 -15.79 6.01 -2.01
N ASP A 130 -14.46 5.89 -2.12
CA ASP A 130 -13.70 6.24 -3.32
C ASP A 130 -13.49 4.98 -4.18
N TRP A 131 -14.10 4.97 -5.37
CA TRP A 131 -14.02 3.86 -6.31
C TRP A 131 -12.58 3.46 -6.65
N ALA A 132 -11.67 4.44 -6.76
CA ALA A 132 -10.27 4.19 -7.12
C ALA A 132 -9.51 3.40 -6.05
N TRP A 133 -9.97 3.46 -4.79
CA TRP A 133 -9.38 2.72 -3.66
C TRP A 133 -10.12 1.43 -3.34
N ILE A 134 -11.42 1.36 -3.61
CA ILE A 134 -12.23 0.15 -3.34
C ILE A 134 -11.99 -0.94 -4.38
N VAL A 135 -11.80 -0.58 -5.65
CA VAL A 135 -11.57 -1.55 -6.72
C VAL A 135 -10.19 -2.18 -6.56
N PRO A 136 -10.08 -3.52 -6.47
CA PRO A 136 -8.79 -4.18 -6.34
C PRO A 136 -7.86 -3.92 -7.54
N PRO A 137 -6.54 -3.83 -7.32
CA PRO A 137 -5.57 -3.51 -8.38
C PRO A 137 -5.35 -4.64 -9.40
N MET A 138 -5.97 -5.81 -9.20
CA MET A 138 -5.97 -6.90 -10.18
C MET A 138 -7.35 -7.55 -10.27
N SER A 139 -7.66 -8.14 -11.42
CA SER A 139 -8.93 -8.83 -11.67
C SER A 139 -10.18 -7.96 -11.44
N ALA A 140 -10.05 -6.64 -11.54
CA ALA A 140 -11.08 -5.67 -11.16
C ALA A 140 -12.46 -5.98 -11.77
N ALA A 141 -12.54 -6.18 -13.09
CA ALA A 141 -13.80 -6.45 -13.79
C ALA A 141 -14.51 -7.75 -13.35
N THR A 142 -13.79 -8.69 -12.73
CA THR A 142 -14.35 -9.93 -12.16
C THR A 142 -14.94 -9.73 -10.76
N THR A 143 -14.71 -8.56 -10.16
CA THR A 143 -15.30 -8.15 -8.89
C THR A 143 -16.51 -7.26 -9.13
N ARG A 144 -17.57 -7.43 -8.33
CA ARG A 144 -18.80 -6.65 -8.48
C ARG A 144 -18.64 -5.19 -8.06
N VAL A 145 -17.63 -4.85 -7.25
CA VAL A 145 -17.32 -3.48 -6.85
C VAL A 145 -16.89 -2.61 -8.04
N PHE A 146 -16.24 -3.18 -9.07
CA PHE A 146 -15.92 -2.45 -10.30
C PHE A 146 -17.16 -1.88 -11.01
N HIS A 147 -18.27 -2.62 -10.99
CA HIS A 147 -19.53 -2.26 -11.64
C HIS A 147 -20.47 -1.47 -10.72
N THR A 148 -20.02 -1.09 -9.53
CA THR A 148 -20.85 -0.42 -8.52
C THR A 148 -20.48 1.06 -8.47
N PRO A 149 -21.42 1.98 -8.79
CA PRO A 149 -21.18 3.41 -8.62
C PRO A 149 -20.92 3.75 -7.16
N MET A 150 -19.93 4.58 -6.89
CA MET A 150 -19.56 5.03 -5.55
C MET A 150 -19.43 6.56 -5.55
N GLN A 151 -19.69 7.16 -4.40
CA GLN A 151 -19.59 8.59 -4.21
C GLN A 151 -18.77 8.87 -2.95
N GLN A 152 -17.80 9.76 -3.10
CA GLN A 152 -17.07 10.30 -1.98
C GLN A 152 -17.80 11.53 -1.44
N CYS A 153 -18.04 11.56 -0.14
CA CYS A 153 -18.71 12.64 0.57
C CYS A 153 -17.86 13.00 1.80
N PRO A 154 -17.67 14.29 2.11
CA PRO A 154 -17.08 14.68 3.38
C PRO A 154 -17.95 14.15 4.53
N VAL A 155 -17.31 13.47 5.47
CA VAL A 155 -17.95 12.94 6.68
C VAL A 155 -17.16 13.38 7.90
N SER A 156 -17.80 13.40 9.06
CA SER A 156 -17.16 13.53 10.36
C SER A 156 -17.86 12.55 11.31
N PRO A 157 -17.13 11.75 12.10
CA PRO A 157 -15.67 11.71 12.22
C PRO A 157 -14.95 11.12 10.99
N ASP A 158 -13.67 11.47 10.79
CA ASP A 158 -12.86 11.00 9.65
C ASP A 158 -11.35 10.98 9.95
N PHE A 159 -10.58 10.27 9.13
CA PHE A 159 -9.12 10.29 9.14
C PHE A 159 -8.57 11.14 7.99
N HIS A 160 -7.58 11.98 8.30
CA HIS A 160 -6.93 12.84 7.31
C HIS A 160 -5.42 12.57 7.26
N PRO A 161 -4.78 12.63 6.08
CA PRO A 161 -3.32 12.62 5.99
C PRO A 161 -2.72 13.70 6.90
N ARG A 162 -1.71 13.33 7.70
CA ARG A 162 -1.00 14.31 8.52
C ARG A 162 -0.24 15.25 7.60
N GLU A 163 -0.38 16.56 7.82
CA GLU A 163 0.47 17.54 7.15
C GLU A 163 1.93 17.20 7.48
N LYS A 164 2.78 17.16 6.45
CA LYS A 164 4.21 16.98 6.64
C LYS A 164 4.76 18.22 7.33
N THR A 165 4.75 18.23 8.65
CA THR A 165 5.61 19.13 9.41
C THR A 165 7.04 18.71 9.07
N GLY A 166 7.76 19.55 8.33
CA GLY A 166 9.23 19.47 8.30
C GLY A 166 9.76 19.49 9.74
N PRO A 167 11.05 19.19 9.98
CA PRO A 167 11.58 19.22 11.32
C PRO A 167 11.24 20.58 11.94
N THR A 168 10.33 20.59 12.92
CA THR A 168 10.19 21.69 13.84
C THR A 168 11.47 21.63 14.64
N ALA A 169 12.48 22.34 14.14
CA ALA A 169 13.64 22.68 14.93
C ALA A 169 13.11 23.49 16.11
N ASP A 170 12.85 22.78 17.19
CA ASP A 170 12.83 23.36 18.52
C ASP A 170 14.26 23.83 18.78
N THR A 171 14.58 25.02 18.27
CA THR A 171 15.70 25.80 18.79
C THR A 171 15.12 26.82 19.71
N SER A 172 14.83 26.38 20.93
CA SER A 172 14.96 27.26 22.08
C SER A 172 16.42 27.65 22.21
N GLU A 173 16.80 28.84 21.79
CA GLU A 173 17.93 29.56 22.39
C GLU A 173 17.85 31.06 22.04
N ALA A 174 17.99 31.86 23.09
CA ALA A 174 17.98 33.30 23.08
C ALA A 174 19.26 33.91 22.47
N ASP A 175 19.16 35.19 22.09
CA ASP A 175 20.25 36.16 21.94
C ASP A 175 21.38 35.86 20.94
N CYS A 176 21.42 36.60 19.84
CA CYS A 176 22.27 37.81 19.75
C CYS A 176 22.24 38.41 18.35
N CYS A 177 22.17 39.74 18.33
CA CYS A 177 22.38 40.61 17.18
C CYS A 177 23.67 40.29 16.42
N GLU A 178 23.66 40.37 15.08
CA GLU A 178 24.27 41.46 14.30
C GLU A 178 24.49 41.10 12.82
N ASN A 179 24.35 42.14 12.00
CA ASN A 179 24.61 42.23 10.56
C ASN A 179 26.00 41.69 10.12
N ARG A 180 26.07 41.03 8.95
CA ARG A 180 26.83 41.52 7.76
C ARG A 180 26.80 40.56 6.56
N SER A 181 26.21 41.08 5.48
CA SER A 181 26.75 41.18 4.11
C SER A 181 27.84 40.21 3.58
N THR A 182 27.49 39.59 2.44
CA THR A 182 28.29 39.33 1.23
C THR A 182 29.48 38.36 1.28
N HIS A 183 29.44 37.28 0.48
CA HIS A 183 30.39 37.02 -0.63
C HIS A 183 30.00 35.77 -1.45
N SER A 184 30.60 35.68 -2.64
CA SER A 184 30.12 34.97 -3.83
C SER A 184 30.83 33.64 -4.12
N ARG A 185 30.18 32.80 -4.94
CA ARG A 185 30.70 31.81 -5.92
C ARG A 185 31.71 30.73 -5.48
N ALA A 186 31.42 29.46 -5.79
CA ALA A 186 31.98 28.73 -6.95
C ALA A 186 31.82 27.19 -6.84
N ASP A 187 31.23 26.61 -7.89
CA ASP A 187 31.45 25.33 -8.60
C ASP A 187 32.08 24.06 -7.95
N ALA A 188 31.27 22.97 -8.04
CA ALA A 188 31.56 21.62 -8.60
C ALA A 188 32.49 20.62 -7.84
N PRO A 189 32.54 19.30 -8.18
CA PRO A 189 31.52 18.34 -8.66
C PRO A 189 31.62 16.92 -8.01
N PHE A 190 30.78 15.98 -8.49
CA PHE A 190 30.87 14.51 -8.43
C PHE A 190 30.75 13.73 -7.09
N GLY A 191 29.69 12.90 -7.06
CA GLY A 191 29.83 11.48 -6.74
C GLY A 191 29.69 11.08 -5.27
N ARG A 192 28.50 10.56 -4.91
CA ARG A 192 28.31 9.37 -4.06
C ARG A 192 26.82 9.04 -3.96
N VAL A 193 26.47 7.82 -4.36
CA VAL A 193 25.17 7.20 -4.07
C VAL A 193 25.20 6.77 -2.59
N PRO A 194 24.27 7.22 -1.73
CA PRO A 194 24.20 6.71 -0.37
C PRO A 194 23.50 5.36 -0.36
N THR A 195 24.26 4.30 -0.10
CA THR A 195 23.74 3.02 0.38
C THR A 195 23.44 3.17 1.87
N HIS A 196 22.21 3.58 2.23
CA HIS A 196 21.63 3.34 3.55
C HIS A 196 20.12 3.60 3.50
N PHE A 197 19.33 2.53 3.62
CA PHE A 197 17.92 2.59 3.99
C PHE A 197 17.83 2.47 5.52
N PRO A 198 17.29 3.45 6.25
CA PRO A 198 16.89 3.25 7.64
C PRO A 198 15.61 2.43 7.73
N CYS A 199 15.52 1.66 8.83
CA CYS A 199 14.43 0.76 9.21
C CYS A 199 13.04 1.40 9.22
#